data_AF-A0A3D4U9Q6-F1
#
_entry.id   AF-A0A3D4U9Q6-F1
#
_cell.length_a   1.000
_cell.length_b   1.000
_cell.length_c   1.000
_cell.angle_alpha   90.00
_cell.angle_beta   90.00
_cell.angle_gamma   90.00
#
_symmetry.space_group_name_H-M   'P 1'
#
loop_
_entity.id
_entity.type
_entity.pdbx_description
1 polymer ?
#
loop_
_entity_poly.entity_id
_entity_poly.type
_entity_poly.pdbx_seq_one_letter_code
_entity_poly.pdbx_strand_id
1 'polypeptide(L)'
;MTGIRLLSVCAGAVLLAACVTTPPPQKKVNPITRLPPQTKPVPKPQDRPAFGTHDFNVIKDAAPDAPVDVSQVPDAEPVEEPLSAYGNRNPYTVLGETYELVPTIKGFRQSGGASWYGKKFHGLKTSSGEKYDMYKMTAAHRNLPLPTYIRVTNKANRKSVIVKVNDRGPFHSERILDLSYAAAAKLDMLKAGTAQVEIEALDPAEFQRKLSASGKPTGSATSRDIAAGSTFYVQVGAFGELGNATSLQSKLLELIYAPVVIARTETPSLVHRVQIGPFFTLADADKVAQIIRDGELGTPIVVKR
;
A
#
# COMPACT_ATOMS: atom_id res chain seq x y z
N MET A 1 -98.01 7.72 39.66
CA MET A 1 -98.03 8.43 38.36
C MET A 1 -96.86 9.39 38.36
N THR A 2 -95.69 8.91 37.94
CA THR A 2 -94.46 9.70 37.89
C THR A 2 -93.76 9.32 36.60
N GLY A 3 -93.78 10.24 35.65
CA GLY A 3 -93.24 10.05 34.31
C GLY A 3 -91.72 10.09 34.33
N ILE A 4 -91.11 9.07 33.72
CA ILE A 4 -89.72 9.10 33.30
C ILE A 4 -89.74 8.82 31.80
N ARG A 5 -89.49 9.86 30.98
CA ARG A 5 -89.15 9.69 29.57
C ARG A 5 -88.08 10.71 29.16
N LEU A 6 -86.90 10.13 28.91
CA LEU A 6 -85.88 10.44 27.91
C LEU A 6 -85.64 11.91 27.57
N LEU A 7 -84.56 12.48 28.12
CA LEU A 7 -83.76 13.45 27.38
C LEU A 7 -82.91 12.69 26.35
N SER A 8 -83.14 13.01 25.09
CA SER A 8 -82.27 12.71 23.95
C SER A 8 -80.94 13.47 24.13
N VAL A 9 -79.83 12.75 24.23
CA VAL A 9 -78.48 13.32 24.07
C VAL A 9 -78.02 12.94 22.67
N CYS A 10 -78.09 13.91 21.75
CA CYS A 10 -77.45 13.84 20.45
C CYS A 10 -75.93 13.76 20.64
N ALA A 11 -75.35 12.58 20.42
CA ALA A 11 -73.92 12.43 20.23
C ALA A 11 -73.56 12.96 18.83
N GLY A 12 -73.30 14.27 18.73
CA GLY A 12 -72.66 14.86 17.57
C GLY A 12 -71.20 14.45 17.52
N ALA A 13 -70.88 13.50 16.64
CA ALA A 13 -69.50 13.11 16.34
C ALA A 13 -68.76 14.31 15.73
N VAL A 14 -67.85 14.91 16.49
CA VAL A 14 -66.84 15.84 15.96
C VAL A 14 -65.81 14.99 15.21
N LEU A 15 -65.91 15.00 13.87
CA LEU A 15 -64.84 14.53 12.99
C LEU A 15 -63.67 15.51 13.11
N LEU A 16 -62.72 15.17 13.99
CA LEU A 16 -61.37 15.73 13.94
C LEU A 16 -60.68 15.18 12.69
N ALA A 17 -60.73 15.96 11.61
CA ALA A 17 -59.85 15.77 10.47
C ALA A 17 -58.40 16.02 10.94
N ALA A 18 -57.69 14.94 11.26
CA ALA A 18 -56.25 15.00 11.49
C ALA A 18 -55.57 15.20 10.12
N CYS A 19 -55.23 16.45 9.80
CA CYS A 19 -54.26 16.74 8.76
C CYS A 19 -52.91 16.13 9.16
N VAL A 20 -52.60 14.94 8.63
CA VAL A 20 -51.25 14.38 8.66
C VAL A 20 -50.41 15.21 7.69
N THR A 21 -49.72 16.21 8.21
CA THR A 21 -48.63 16.88 7.50
C THR A 21 -47.42 15.96 7.52
N THR A 22 -47.19 15.24 6.42
CA THR A 22 -45.91 14.56 6.18
C THR A 22 -44.79 15.59 6.16
N PRO A 23 -43.75 15.47 7.02
CA PRO A 23 -42.59 16.33 6.91
C PRO A 23 -41.85 16.03 5.59
N PRO A 24 -41.30 17.05 4.90
CA PRO A 24 -40.54 16.84 3.68
C PRO A 24 -39.29 15.98 3.97
N PRO A 25 -38.78 15.23 2.98
CA PRO A 25 -37.61 14.39 3.17
C PRO A 25 -36.43 15.23 3.64
N GLN A 26 -35.92 14.94 4.83
CA GLN A 26 -34.70 15.55 5.33
C GLN A 26 -33.54 15.13 4.43
N LYS A 27 -33.10 16.08 3.58
CA LYS A 27 -31.84 15.99 2.87
C LYS A 27 -30.75 15.82 3.93
N LYS A 28 -30.10 14.65 3.99
CA LYS A 28 -28.95 14.43 4.86
C LYS A 28 -27.84 15.40 4.42
N VAL A 29 -27.75 16.54 5.10
CA VAL A 29 -26.64 17.46 5.02
C VAL A 29 -25.52 16.83 5.84
N ASN A 30 -24.53 16.24 5.19
CA ASN A 30 -23.31 15.83 5.89
C ASN A 30 -22.50 17.08 6.24
N PRO A 31 -22.11 17.27 7.51
CA PRO A 31 -21.38 18.44 7.95
C PRO A 31 -19.96 18.42 7.35
N ILE A 32 -19.74 19.39 6.48
CA ILE A 32 -18.47 19.70 5.83
C ILE A 32 -17.47 20.14 6.89
N THR A 33 -16.41 19.36 7.13
CA THR A 33 -15.15 19.96 7.57
C THR A 33 -14.52 20.60 6.33
N ARG A 34 -14.65 21.93 6.22
CA ARG A 34 -14.03 22.72 5.15
C ARG A 34 -12.53 22.53 5.23
N LEU A 35 -11.94 21.88 4.23
CA LEU A 35 -10.55 22.15 3.89
C LEU A 35 -10.44 23.63 3.49
N PRO A 36 -9.35 24.33 3.88
CA PRO A 36 -9.19 25.74 3.57
C PRO A 36 -9.22 25.97 2.04
N PRO A 37 -9.81 27.09 1.59
CA PRO A 37 -9.89 27.41 0.17
C PRO A 37 -8.48 27.56 -0.41
N GLN A 38 -8.16 26.71 -1.38
CA GLN A 38 -6.94 26.84 -2.18
C GLN A 38 -7.09 28.09 -3.06
N THR A 39 -6.43 29.18 -2.69
CA THR A 39 -6.46 30.48 -3.39
C THR A 39 -5.57 30.55 -4.64
N LYS A 40 -5.08 29.40 -5.12
CA LYS A 40 -4.28 29.34 -6.35
C LYS A 40 -5.05 28.60 -7.44
N PRO A 41 -5.28 29.22 -8.61
CA PRO A 41 -5.88 28.54 -9.75
C PRO A 41 -5.05 27.29 -10.07
N VAL A 42 -5.69 26.13 -10.07
CA VAL A 42 -5.07 24.89 -10.55
C VAL A 42 -4.85 25.05 -12.06
N PRO A 43 -3.62 24.92 -12.58
CA PRO A 43 -3.38 25.03 -14.02
C PRO A 43 -4.19 23.99 -14.78
N LYS A 44 -4.86 24.43 -15.86
CA LYS A 44 -5.65 23.56 -16.75
C LYS A 44 -4.79 22.38 -17.27
N PRO A 45 -5.38 21.19 -17.52
CA PRO A 45 -4.63 19.96 -17.79
C PRO A 45 -3.81 19.89 -19.10
N GLN A 46 -3.57 21.00 -19.81
CA GLN A 46 -2.98 20.95 -21.14
C GLN A 46 -1.44 20.98 -21.16
N ASP A 47 -0.77 21.36 -20.07
CA ASP A 47 0.70 21.55 -20.06
C ASP A 47 1.45 20.67 -19.05
N ARG A 48 0.88 19.55 -18.60
CA ARG A 48 1.64 18.59 -17.77
C ARG A 48 2.08 17.42 -18.64
N PRO A 49 3.39 17.15 -18.77
CA PRO A 49 3.81 15.89 -19.35
C PRO A 49 3.18 14.77 -18.53
N ALA A 50 2.49 13.85 -19.20
CA ALA A 50 1.96 12.64 -18.59
C ALA A 50 3.06 11.95 -17.77
N PHE A 51 2.68 11.33 -16.65
CA PHE A 51 3.58 10.50 -15.86
C PHE A 51 4.29 9.48 -16.77
N GLY A 52 5.56 9.75 -17.10
CA GLY A 52 6.48 8.86 -17.83
C GLY A 52 6.05 8.54 -19.26
N THR A 53 6.79 9.07 -20.25
CA THR A 53 6.71 8.66 -21.66
C THR A 53 7.34 7.29 -21.91
N HIS A 54 7.03 6.29 -21.09
CA HIS A 54 7.39 4.91 -21.40
C HIS A 54 6.26 4.32 -22.22
N ASP A 55 6.57 4.00 -23.48
CA ASP A 55 5.62 3.38 -24.40
C ASP A 55 5.41 1.92 -23.99
N PHE A 56 4.60 1.71 -22.94
CA PHE A 56 4.35 0.41 -22.33
C PHE A 56 3.70 -0.57 -23.32
N ASN A 57 3.23 -0.13 -24.48
CA ASN A 57 2.63 -1.01 -25.48
C ASN A 57 3.63 -1.91 -26.23
N VAL A 58 4.95 -1.67 -26.10
CA VAL A 58 5.97 -2.42 -26.84
C VAL A 58 6.59 -3.58 -26.02
N ILE A 59 6.60 -3.48 -24.69
CA ILE A 59 7.22 -4.49 -23.81
C ILE A 59 6.14 -5.36 -23.16
N LYS A 60 6.17 -6.66 -23.49
CA LYS A 60 5.35 -7.68 -22.81
C LYS A 60 5.88 -7.86 -21.38
N ASP A 61 4.99 -7.75 -20.40
CA ASP A 61 5.37 -7.98 -19.01
C ASP A 61 5.73 -9.46 -18.77
N ALA A 62 6.67 -9.70 -17.85
CA ALA A 62 7.28 -11.01 -17.68
C ALA A 62 7.78 -11.26 -16.25
N ALA A 63 7.88 -12.55 -15.92
CA ALA A 63 8.53 -13.04 -14.71
C ALA A 63 10.03 -12.73 -14.74
N PRO A 64 10.76 -12.81 -13.60
CA PRO A 64 12.21 -12.76 -13.60
C PRO A 64 12.82 -13.77 -14.58
N ASP A 65 13.99 -13.48 -15.14
CA ASP A 65 14.67 -14.37 -16.10
C ASP A 65 15.07 -15.72 -15.49
N ALA A 66 15.33 -15.73 -14.18
CA ALA A 66 15.55 -16.93 -13.40
C ALA A 66 14.49 -17.04 -12.29
N PRO A 67 13.97 -18.25 -11.98
CA PRO A 67 13.07 -18.44 -10.85
C PRO A 67 13.71 -17.94 -9.56
N VAL A 68 13.03 -17.04 -8.86
CA VAL A 68 13.44 -16.54 -7.54
C VAL A 68 12.62 -17.27 -6.48
N ASP A 69 13.28 -17.86 -5.48
CA ASP A 69 12.56 -18.40 -4.33
C ASP A 69 12.03 -17.27 -3.47
N VAL A 70 10.71 -17.15 -3.45
CA VAL A 70 9.96 -16.15 -2.69
C VAL A 70 9.17 -16.79 -1.54
N SER A 71 9.41 -18.07 -1.24
CA SER A 71 8.73 -18.79 -0.16
C SER A 71 8.95 -18.15 1.21
N GLN A 72 10.13 -17.54 1.41
CA GLN A 72 10.53 -16.88 2.65
C GLN A 72 10.14 -15.40 2.71
N VAL A 73 9.58 -14.82 1.64
CA VAL A 73 9.12 -13.44 1.67
C VAL A 73 7.94 -13.36 2.65
N PRO A 74 8.04 -12.56 3.73
CA PRO A 74 6.95 -12.42 4.69
C PRO A 74 5.77 -11.73 4.02
N ASP A 75 4.56 -12.06 4.50
CA ASP A 75 3.36 -11.31 4.12
C ASP A 75 3.49 -9.83 4.51
N ALA A 76 2.76 -8.95 3.84
CA ALA A 76 2.69 -7.56 4.27
C ALA A 76 2.03 -7.51 5.65
N GLU A 77 2.62 -6.76 6.57
CA GLU A 77 2.05 -6.54 7.90
C GLU A 77 1.17 -5.27 7.90
N PRO A 78 -0.14 -5.38 8.16
CA PRO A 78 -1.01 -4.23 8.33
C PRO A 78 -0.51 -3.30 9.43
N VAL A 79 -0.12 -2.09 9.01
CA VAL A 79 0.29 -0.99 9.88
C VAL A 79 -0.53 0.25 9.55
N GLU A 80 -0.73 1.10 10.56
CA GLU A 80 -1.43 2.36 10.36
C GLU A 80 -0.47 3.36 9.70
N GLU A 81 -0.79 3.71 8.45
CA GLU A 81 0.00 4.63 7.63
C GLU A 81 -0.89 5.75 7.11
N PRO A 82 -0.35 6.97 6.96
CA PRO A 82 -1.06 8.04 6.28
C PRO A 82 -1.47 7.63 4.86
N LEU A 83 -2.68 8.01 4.46
CA LEU A 83 -3.12 7.86 3.08
C LEU A 83 -2.18 8.64 2.15
N SER A 84 -1.82 8.04 1.02
CA SER A 84 -0.97 8.64 0.00
C SER A 84 -1.61 9.94 -0.52
N ALA A 85 -0.83 11.02 -0.54
CA ALA A 85 -1.26 12.32 -1.06
C ALA A 85 -1.53 12.33 -2.57
N TYR A 86 -0.91 11.41 -3.32
CA TYR A 86 -0.98 11.40 -4.79
C TYR A 86 -2.01 10.41 -5.33
N GLY A 87 -2.01 9.19 -4.78
CA GLY A 87 -2.83 8.08 -5.24
C GLY A 87 -4.31 8.15 -4.89
N ASN A 88 -4.74 9.06 -4.00
CA ASN A 88 -6.12 9.12 -3.49
C ASN A 88 -6.98 10.24 -4.08
N ARG A 89 -6.69 10.69 -5.30
CA ARG A 89 -7.61 11.57 -6.02
C ARG A 89 -8.94 10.85 -6.20
N ASN A 90 -10.04 11.53 -5.89
CA ASN A 90 -11.38 10.98 -5.96
C ASN A 90 -12.40 12.06 -6.39
N PRO A 91 -13.16 11.86 -7.48
CA PRO A 91 -12.96 10.79 -8.47
C PRO A 91 -11.63 10.95 -9.23
N TYR A 92 -11.24 9.92 -9.95
CA TYR A 92 -10.11 9.99 -10.89
C TYR A 92 -10.46 9.32 -12.23
N THR A 93 -9.88 9.82 -13.31
CA THR A 93 -10.16 9.35 -14.67
C THR A 93 -8.89 8.77 -15.28
N VAL A 94 -9.00 7.58 -15.86
CA VAL A 94 -7.93 6.89 -16.58
C VAL A 94 -8.54 6.29 -17.85
N LEU A 95 -7.94 6.57 -19.01
CA LEU A 95 -8.38 6.02 -20.31
C LEU A 95 -9.84 6.32 -20.68
N GLY A 96 -10.35 7.47 -20.23
CA GLY A 96 -11.74 7.88 -20.47
C GLY A 96 -12.75 7.34 -19.46
N GLU A 97 -12.37 6.37 -18.64
CA GLU A 97 -13.21 5.81 -17.58
C GLU A 97 -12.97 6.52 -16.25
N THR A 98 -14.05 6.79 -15.52
CA THR A 98 -13.99 7.46 -14.21
C THR A 98 -14.25 6.47 -13.08
N TYR A 99 -13.36 6.47 -12.09
CA TYR A 99 -13.41 5.61 -10.93
C TYR A 99 -13.56 6.42 -9.65
N GLU A 100 -14.33 5.86 -8.71
CA GLU A 100 -14.52 6.43 -7.38
C GLU A 100 -13.93 5.53 -6.31
N LEU A 101 -13.26 6.12 -5.32
CA LEU A 101 -12.73 5.36 -4.19
C LEU A 101 -13.86 4.90 -3.28
N VAL A 102 -13.72 3.72 -2.70
CA VAL A 102 -14.64 3.27 -1.66
C VAL A 102 -14.57 4.21 -0.46
N PRO A 103 -15.70 4.60 0.12
CA PRO A 103 -15.72 5.56 1.22
C PRO A 103 -15.19 4.97 2.54
N THR A 104 -15.18 3.64 2.65
CA THR A 104 -14.66 2.93 3.82
C THR A 104 -14.15 1.54 3.43
N ILE A 105 -13.09 1.10 4.10
CA ILE A 105 -12.55 -0.26 3.97
C ILE A 105 -13.17 -1.23 4.99
N LYS A 106 -13.93 -0.73 5.97
CA LYS A 106 -14.48 -1.56 7.05
C LYS A 106 -15.47 -2.58 6.47
N GLY A 107 -15.17 -3.86 6.65
CA GLY A 107 -15.99 -4.95 6.12
C GLY A 107 -15.94 -5.08 4.60
N PHE A 108 -15.02 -4.38 3.92
CA PHE A 108 -14.89 -4.46 2.47
C PHE A 108 -14.44 -5.87 2.08
N ARG A 109 -15.23 -6.48 1.19
CA ARG A 109 -14.91 -7.75 0.53
C ARG A 109 -15.28 -7.66 -0.94
N GLN A 110 -14.48 -8.30 -1.77
CA GLN A 110 -14.74 -8.39 -3.20
C GLN A 110 -14.22 -9.72 -3.74
N SER A 111 -14.87 -10.27 -4.76
CA SER A 111 -14.38 -11.43 -5.51
C SER A 111 -14.23 -11.07 -6.98
N GLY A 112 -13.26 -11.65 -7.65
CA GLY A 112 -13.04 -11.44 -9.07
C GLY A 112 -11.73 -12.03 -9.58
N GLY A 113 -11.43 -11.77 -10.85
CA GLY A 113 -10.17 -12.19 -11.45
C GLY A 113 -8.99 -11.38 -10.92
N ALA A 114 -7.86 -12.04 -10.69
CA ALA A 114 -6.58 -11.42 -10.42
C ALA A 114 -5.55 -11.80 -11.47
N SER A 115 -4.62 -10.90 -11.74
CA SER A 115 -3.38 -11.21 -12.46
C SER A 115 -2.17 -10.77 -11.65
N TRP A 116 -1.00 -10.75 -12.27
CA TRP A 116 0.20 -10.22 -11.66
C TRP A 116 1.03 -9.44 -12.68
N TYR A 117 1.83 -8.52 -12.18
CA TYR A 117 2.72 -7.67 -12.97
C TYR A 117 4.17 -7.87 -12.51
N GLY A 118 5.11 -7.74 -13.43
CA GLY A 118 6.47 -8.21 -13.28
C GLY A 118 7.53 -7.18 -13.66
N LYS A 119 8.55 -7.63 -14.38
CA LYS A 119 9.78 -6.85 -14.66
C LYS A 119 9.53 -5.49 -15.29
N LYS A 120 8.49 -5.38 -16.13
CA LYS A 120 8.20 -4.16 -16.89
C LYS A 120 8.01 -2.93 -16.00
N PHE A 121 7.45 -3.12 -14.82
CA PHE A 121 7.15 -2.04 -13.90
C PHE A 121 8.18 -1.92 -12.77
N HIS A 122 9.09 -2.89 -12.63
CA HIS A 122 10.01 -2.97 -11.50
C HIS A 122 10.87 -1.70 -11.42
N GLY A 123 10.94 -1.09 -10.24
CA GLY A 123 11.66 0.16 -9.99
C GLY A 123 10.91 1.45 -10.39
N LEU A 124 9.80 1.36 -11.12
CA LEU A 124 8.96 2.51 -11.46
C LEU A 124 8.09 2.94 -10.28
N LYS A 125 7.65 4.20 -10.28
CA LYS A 125 6.75 4.70 -9.23
C LYS A 125 5.34 4.15 -9.42
N THR A 126 4.75 3.65 -8.35
CA THR A 126 3.33 3.33 -8.24
C THR A 126 2.51 4.60 -8.03
N SER A 127 1.18 4.46 -8.03
CA SER A 127 0.24 5.54 -7.75
C SER A 127 0.34 6.09 -6.32
N SER A 128 0.86 5.31 -5.35
CA SER A 128 1.19 5.85 -4.02
C SER A 128 2.46 6.71 -4.02
N GLY A 129 3.29 6.60 -5.05
CA GLY A 129 4.60 7.22 -5.17
C GLY A 129 5.78 6.34 -4.73
N GLU A 130 5.50 5.18 -4.14
CA GLU A 130 6.51 4.16 -3.81
C GLU A 130 7.10 3.58 -5.10
N LYS A 131 8.34 3.09 -5.07
CA LYS A 131 8.86 2.30 -6.19
C LYS A 131 8.28 0.89 -6.13
N TYR A 132 7.77 0.40 -7.25
CA TYR A 132 7.30 -0.97 -7.37
C TYR A 132 8.47 -1.95 -7.25
N ASP A 133 8.30 -2.93 -6.38
CA ASP A 133 9.21 -4.03 -6.19
C ASP A 133 8.43 -5.32 -6.35
N MET A 134 8.78 -6.13 -7.36
CA MET A 134 8.06 -7.34 -7.69
C MET A 134 8.25 -8.45 -6.65
N TYR A 135 9.25 -8.31 -5.77
CA TYR A 135 9.56 -9.23 -4.69
C TYR A 135 8.91 -8.84 -3.36
N LYS A 136 8.23 -7.69 -3.29
CA LYS A 136 7.44 -7.28 -2.12
C LYS A 136 5.99 -7.76 -2.23
N MET A 137 5.32 -7.84 -1.08
CA MET A 137 3.90 -8.24 -1.00
C MET A 137 2.98 -7.05 -1.26
N THR A 138 2.89 -6.62 -2.52
CA THR A 138 2.08 -5.47 -2.95
C THR A 138 1.05 -5.83 -4.03
N ALA A 139 0.08 -4.95 -4.24
CA ALA A 139 -0.93 -5.09 -5.28
C ALA A 139 -1.44 -3.74 -5.81
N ALA A 140 -2.05 -3.78 -6.99
CA ALA A 140 -2.80 -2.69 -7.58
C ALA A 140 -4.31 -2.95 -7.47
N HIS A 141 -5.08 -1.93 -7.06
CA HIS A 141 -6.55 -1.95 -7.04
C HIS A 141 -7.14 -0.60 -7.46
N ARG A 142 -8.28 -0.64 -8.15
CA ARG A 142 -8.95 0.56 -8.69
C ARG A 142 -9.54 1.46 -7.62
N ASN A 143 -10.31 0.91 -6.69
CA ASN A 143 -11.20 1.70 -5.84
C ASN A 143 -10.75 1.74 -4.36
N LEU A 144 -9.71 1.02 -3.96
CA LEU A 144 -9.27 1.01 -2.56
C LEU A 144 -8.39 2.24 -2.29
N PRO A 145 -8.57 2.96 -1.16
CA PRO A 145 -7.63 3.98 -0.74
C PRO A 145 -6.20 3.43 -0.64
N LEU A 146 -5.20 4.25 -0.94
CA LEU A 146 -3.79 3.86 -0.85
C LEU A 146 -3.15 4.50 0.39
N PRO A 147 -2.39 3.75 1.20
CA PRO A 147 -2.35 2.29 1.19
C PRO A 147 -3.63 1.67 1.79
N THR A 148 -3.94 0.45 1.38
CA THR A 148 -4.87 -0.44 2.10
C THR A 148 -4.23 -1.81 2.19
N TYR A 149 -4.34 -2.48 3.33
CA TYR A 149 -3.92 -3.88 3.45
C TYR A 149 -5.09 -4.81 3.16
N ILE A 150 -4.87 -5.82 2.33
CA ILE A 150 -5.89 -6.82 2.00
C ILE A 150 -5.35 -8.23 2.22
N ARG A 151 -6.21 -9.11 2.74
CA ARG A 151 -6.02 -10.55 2.61
C ARG A 151 -6.54 -10.98 1.25
N VAL A 152 -5.73 -11.69 0.50
CA VAL A 152 -6.09 -12.26 -0.81
C VAL A 152 -6.11 -13.76 -0.66
N THR A 153 -7.21 -14.39 -1.05
CA THR A 153 -7.36 -15.85 -1.03
C THR A 153 -7.58 -16.35 -2.45
N ASN A 154 -6.72 -17.24 -2.92
CA ASN A 154 -6.96 -17.94 -4.19
C ASN A 154 -8.07 -18.99 -3.99
N LYS A 155 -9.16 -18.85 -4.75
CA LYS A 155 -10.35 -19.68 -4.56
C LYS A 155 -10.15 -21.14 -4.95
N ALA A 156 -9.19 -21.42 -5.84
CA ALA A 156 -8.94 -22.77 -6.35
C ALA A 156 -8.17 -23.65 -5.35
N ASN A 157 -7.20 -23.08 -4.64
CA ASN A 157 -6.30 -23.84 -3.74
C ASN A 157 -6.38 -23.40 -2.27
N ARG A 158 -7.19 -22.37 -1.96
CA ARG A 158 -7.40 -21.80 -0.62
C ARG A 158 -6.14 -21.21 0.02
N LYS A 159 -5.03 -21.09 -0.70
CA LYS A 159 -3.85 -20.35 -0.24
C LYS A 159 -4.22 -18.88 -0.08
N SER A 160 -3.68 -18.25 0.95
CA SER A 160 -3.91 -16.83 1.22
C SER A 160 -2.63 -16.10 1.57
N VAL A 161 -2.58 -14.83 1.20
CA VAL A 161 -1.49 -13.91 1.56
C VAL A 161 -2.07 -12.56 1.98
N ILE A 162 -1.31 -11.78 2.74
CA ILE A 162 -1.60 -10.36 2.98
C ILE A 162 -0.69 -9.50 2.10
N VAL A 163 -1.27 -8.52 1.41
CA VAL A 163 -0.56 -7.56 0.56
C VAL A 163 -0.94 -6.12 0.91
N LYS A 164 -0.01 -5.20 0.66
CA LYS A 164 -0.25 -3.75 0.67
C LYS A 164 -0.70 -3.30 -0.72
N VAL A 165 -1.92 -2.79 -0.84
CA VAL A 165 -2.39 -2.12 -2.04
C VAL A 165 -1.73 -0.74 -2.09
N ASN A 166 -0.79 -0.54 -3.02
CA ASN A 166 -0.03 0.70 -3.16
C ASN A 166 -0.09 1.27 -4.58
N ASP A 167 -0.86 0.66 -5.47
CA ASP A 167 -1.00 1.12 -6.85
C ASP A 167 -2.46 1.07 -7.36
N ARG A 168 -2.69 1.69 -8.52
CA ARG A 168 -3.98 1.74 -9.21
C ARG A 168 -4.00 0.82 -10.41
N GLY A 169 -5.19 0.35 -10.75
CA GLY A 169 -5.43 -0.63 -11.81
C GLY A 169 -5.99 -1.93 -11.23
N PRO A 170 -6.15 -2.99 -12.05
CA PRO A 170 -6.01 -3.02 -13.51
C PRO A 170 -6.97 -2.05 -14.23
N PHE A 171 -6.69 -1.60 -15.46
CA PHE A 171 -7.61 -0.72 -16.21
C PHE A 171 -8.13 -1.33 -17.52
N HIS A 172 -7.58 -2.48 -17.92
CA HIS A 172 -7.96 -3.20 -19.12
C HIS A 172 -8.24 -4.66 -18.75
N SER A 173 -9.43 -4.92 -18.21
CA SER A 173 -10.03 -6.26 -18.00
C SER A 173 -11.13 -6.20 -16.95
N GLU A 174 -11.94 -7.25 -16.90
CA GLU A 174 -12.87 -7.58 -15.80
C GLU A 174 -12.14 -8.00 -14.49
N ARG A 175 -10.81 -8.00 -14.46
CA ARG A 175 -10.04 -8.35 -13.23
C ARG A 175 -10.19 -7.26 -12.20
N ILE A 176 -10.08 -7.59 -10.92
CA ILE A 176 -10.20 -6.64 -9.80
C ILE A 176 -8.84 -6.29 -9.18
N LEU A 177 -7.81 -7.12 -9.41
CA LEU A 177 -6.54 -7.02 -8.70
C LEU A 177 -5.38 -7.41 -9.61
N ASP A 178 -4.28 -6.67 -9.55
CA ASP A 178 -2.99 -7.12 -10.07
C ASP A 178 -2.02 -7.25 -8.90
N LEU A 179 -1.41 -8.43 -8.75
CA LEU A 179 -0.51 -8.77 -7.65
C LEU A 179 0.95 -8.59 -8.06
N SER A 180 1.84 -8.42 -7.09
CA SER A 180 3.27 -8.59 -7.33
C SER A 180 3.62 -10.05 -7.68
N TYR A 181 4.78 -10.25 -8.29
CA TYR A 181 5.31 -11.58 -8.58
C TYR A 181 5.42 -12.45 -7.31
N ALA A 182 5.96 -11.91 -6.22
CA ALA A 182 6.07 -12.64 -4.95
C ALA A 182 4.71 -13.08 -4.40
N ALA A 183 3.71 -12.19 -4.42
CA ALA A 183 2.37 -12.52 -3.95
C ALA A 183 1.70 -13.59 -4.83
N ALA A 184 1.86 -13.48 -6.16
CA ALA A 184 1.33 -14.45 -7.12
C ALA A 184 2.00 -15.83 -7.00
N ALA A 185 3.30 -15.87 -6.70
CA ALA A 185 4.02 -17.11 -6.43
C ALA A 185 3.48 -17.82 -5.18
N LYS A 186 3.33 -17.07 -4.07
CA LYS A 186 2.81 -17.62 -2.80
C LYS A 186 1.35 -18.09 -2.92
N LEU A 187 0.55 -17.44 -3.76
CA LEU A 187 -0.81 -17.87 -4.10
C LEU A 187 -0.87 -18.98 -5.16
N ASP A 188 0.28 -19.41 -5.68
CA ASP A 188 0.41 -20.49 -6.66
C ASP A 188 -0.44 -20.23 -7.92
N MET A 189 -0.26 -19.03 -8.48
CA MET A 189 -0.96 -18.58 -9.69
C MET A 189 -0.02 -18.15 -10.83
N LEU A 190 1.30 -18.24 -10.65
CA LEU A 190 2.27 -17.84 -11.68
C LEU A 190 2.10 -18.64 -12.98
N LYS A 191 1.98 -19.97 -12.88
CA LYS A 191 1.85 -20.85 -14.06
C LYS A 191 0.58 -20.57 -14.86
N ALA A 192 -0.53 -20.26 -14.18
CA ALA A 192 -1.79 -19.92 -14.81
C ALA A 192 -1.84 -18.47 -15.31
N GLY A 193 -0.97 -17.60 -14.80
CA GLY A 193 -0.97 -16.15 -15.06
C GLY A 193 -2.10 -15.38 -14.38
N THR A 194 -3.24 -16.03 -14.14
CA THR A 194 -4.43 -15.45 -13.53
C THR A 194 -5.09 -16.43 -12.55
N ALA A 195 -5.90 -15.91 -11.63
CA ALA A 195 -6.66 -16.72 -10.67
C ALA A 195 -7.96 -16.02 -10.28
N GLN A 196 -8.97 -16.79 -9.85
CA GLN A 196 -10.12 -16.25 -9.16
C GLN A 196 -9.79 -16.07 -7.69
N VAL A 197 -9.95 -14.85 -7.16
CA VAL A 197 -9.59 -14.51 -5.78
C VAL A 197 -10.78 -13.93 -5.02
N GLU A 198 -10.70 -14.06 -3.71
CA GLU A 198 -11.49 -13.29 -2.75
C GLU A 198 -10.55 -12.36 -1.99
N ILE A 199 -10.88 -11.07 -1.93
CA ILE A 199 -10.13 -10.06 -1.19
C ILE A 199 -10.94 -9.53 -0.02
N GLU A 200 -10.28 -9.32 1.11
CA GLU A 200 -10.85 -8.74 2.33
C GLU A 200 -9.91 -7.63 2.82
N ALA A 201 -10.43 -6.42 3.03
CA ALA A 201 -9.62 -5.35 3.61
C ALA A 201 -9.41 -5.57 5.11
N LEU A 202 -8.19 -5.31 5.57
CA LEU A 202 -7.77 -5.50 6.94
C LEU A 202 -7.62 -4.14 7.63
N ASP A 203 -8.26 -4.00 8.78
CA ASP A 203 -8.05 -2.87 9.68
C ASP A 203 -6.72 -3.08 10.44
N PRO A 204 -5.72 -2.18 10.30
CA PRO A 204 -4.43 -2.35 10.95
C PRO A 204 -4.53 -2.42 12.48
N ALA A 205 -5.37 -1.59 13.10
CA ALA A 205 -5.53 -1.57 14.55
C ALA A 205 -6.14 -2.89 15.05
N GLU A 206 -7.14 -3.43 14.35
CA GLU A 206 -7.70 -4.75 14.67
C GLU A 206 -6.69 -5.87 14.47
N PHE A 207 -5.93 -5.83 13.38
CA PHE A 207 -4.89 -6.82 13.10
C PHE A 207 -3.82 -6.85 14.20
N GLN A 208 -3.31 -5.70 14.61
CA GLN A 208 -2.31 -5.58 15.68
C GLN A 208 -2.84 -6.02 17.05
N ARG A 209 -4.13 -5.72 17.36
CA ARG A 209 -4.79 -6.24 18.57
C ARG A 209 -4.86 -7.77 18.57
N LYS A 210 -5.24 -8.38 17.43
CA LYS A 210 -5.32 -9.85 17.31
C LYS A 210 -3.96 -10.51 17.43
N LEU A 211 -2.92 -9.93 16.84
CA LEU A 211 -1.54 -10.41 17.00
C LEU A 211 -1.11 -10.40 18.46
N SER A 212 -1.32 -9.27 19.15
CA SER A 212 -0.98 -9.12 20.57
C SER A 212 -1.75 -10.09 21.48
N ALA A 213 -3.02 -10.35 21.17
CA ALA A 213 -3.87 -11.28 21.93
C ALA A 213 -3.53 -12.76 21.70
N SER A 214 -2.92 -13.10 20.55
CA SER A 214 -2.65 -14.49 20.17
C SER A 214 -1.38 -15.07 20.80
N GLY A 215 -0.67 -14.31 21.64
CA GLY A 215 0.49 -14.79 22.41
C GLY A 215 1.63 -15.38 21.58
N LYS A 216 1.62 -15.19 20.26
CA LYS A 216 2.69 -15.69 19.38
C LYS A 216 3.96 -14.94 19.78
N PRO A 217 5.06 -15.61 20.14
CA PRO A 217 6.34 -14.95 20.28
C PRO A 217 6.80 -14.60 18.87
N THR A 218 6.26 -13.52 18.31
CA THR A 218 6.94 -12.78 17.25
C THR A 218 8.24 -12.38 17.91
N GLY A 219 9.35 -12.92 17.42
CA GLY A 219 10.68 -12.72 17.97
C GLY A 219 10.89 -11.26 18.35
N SER A 220 10.66 -10.96 19.62
CA SER A 220 10.98 -9.70 20.27
C SER A 220 12.47 -9.71 20.49
N ALA A 221 13.20 -9.62 19.38
CA ALA A 221 14.50 -9.00 19.39
C ALA A 221 14.24 -7.52 19.10
N THR A 222 14.32 -6.75 20.18
CA THR A 222 14.83 -5.37 20.20
C THR A 222 13.93 -4.24 19.69
N SER A 223 12.72 -4.13 20.25
CA SER A 223 12.05 -2.83 20.44
C SER A 223 12.73 -1.93 21.49
N ARG A 224 13.77 -2.43 22.20
CA ARG A 224 14.60 -1.62 23.11
C ARG A 224 15.63 -0.74 22.40
N ASP A 225 16.03 -1.06 21.17
CA ASP A 225 17.08 -0.29 20.47
C ASP A 225 16.52 0.88 19.65
N ILE A 226 15.24 0.82 19.26
CA ILE A 226 14.54 1.95 18.60
C ILE A 226 14.37 3.13 19.57
N ALA A 227 14.29 2.87 20.88
CA ALA A 227 14.22 3.93 21.90
C ALA A 227 15.59 4.61 22.18
N ALA A 228 16.70 4.06 21.67
CA ALA A 228 18.05 4.57 21.89
C ALA A 228 18.65 5.36 20.72
N GLY A 229 17.86 5.64 19.67
CA GLY A 229 18.24 6.54 18.57
C GLY A 229 19.43 6.07 17.73
N SER A 230 19.85 4.81 17.83
CA SER A 230 21.03 4.29 17.13
C SER A 230 20.62 3.62 15.82
N THR A 231 21.16 4.13 14.72
CA THR A 231 21.06 3.53 13.38
C THR A 231 22.36 2.84 13.01
N PHE A 232 22.29 1.79 12.19
CA PHE A 232 23.44 1.06 11.70
C PHE A 232 23.55 1.24 10.19
N TYR A 233 24.78 1.36 9.71
CA TYR A 233 25.10 1.45 8.29
C TYR A 233 26.18 0.43 7.96
N VAL A 234 26.09 -0.23 6.81
CA VAL A 234 27.14 -1.13 6.31
C VAL A 234 28.01 -0.36 5.33
N GLN A 235 29.20 0.06 5.74
CA GLN A 235 30.16 0.71 4.85
C GLN A 235 30.85 -0.34 3.98
N VAL A 236 30.69 -0.26 2.66
CA VAL A 236 31.25 -1.22 1.70
C VAL A 236 32.60 -0.75 1.14
N GLY A 237 32.79 0.57 1.02
CA GLY A 237 34.03 1.14 0.47
C GLY A 237 34.23 2.61 0.84
N ALA A 238 35.46 3.10 0.68
CA ALA A 238 35.84 4.48 0.93
C ALA A 238 36.80 4.93 -0.19
N PHE A 239 36.45 6.01 -0.89
CA PHE A 239 37.15 6.46 -2.09
C PHE A 239 37.58 7.93 -1.98
N GLY A 240 38.77 8.27 -2.46
CA GLY A 240 39.21 9.67 -2.57
C GLY A 240 38.51 10.44 -3.69
N GLU A 241 37.95 9.73 -4.67
CA GLU A 241 37.27 10.32 -5.83
C GLU A 241 35.78 9.92 -5.86
N LEU A 242 34.91 10.90 -6.10
CA LEU A 242 33.47 10.70 -6.13
C LEU A 242 33.03 9.70 -7.22
N GLY A 243 33.67 9.72 -8.40
CA GLY A 243 33.34 8.83 -9.51
C GLY A 243 33.42 7.35 -9.14
N ASN A 244 34.49 6.95 -8.45
CA ASN A 244 34.67 5.57 -7.97
C ASN A 244 33.60 5.17 -6.95
N ALA A 245 33.22 6.09 -6.06
CA ALA A 245 32.14 5.86 -5.10
C ALA A 245 30.78 5.69 -5.79
N THR A 246 30.50 6.47 -6.83
CA THR A 246 29.27 6.36 -7.64
C THR A 246 29.23 5.05 -8.42
N SER A 247 30.34 4.60 -9.03
CA SER A 247 30.39 3.31 -9.71
C SER A 247 30.11 2.14 -8.76
N LEU A 248 30.69 2.15 -7.56
CA LEU A 248 30.38 1.13 -6.56
C LEU A 248 28.91 1.22 -6.11
N GLN A 249 28.40 2.43 -5.86
CA GLN A 249 27.00 2.64 -5.49
C GLN A 249 26.05 2.04 -6.54
N SER A 250 26.26 2.30 -7.83
CA SER A 250 25.43 1.74 -8.91
C SER A 250 25.47 0.21 -8.91
N LYS A 251 26.66 -0.39 -8.80
CA LYS A 251 26.81 -1.86 -8.73
C LYS A 251 26.09 -2.46 -7.51
N LEU A 252 26.16 -1.79 -6.36
CA LEU A 252 25.46 -2.24 -5.14
C LEU A 252 23.94 -2.07 -5.25
N LEU A 253 23.46 -1.01 -5.92
CA LEU A 253 22.03 -0.82 -6.19
C LEU A 253 21.45 -1.87 -7.14
N GLU A 254 22.27 -2.47 -8.01
CA GLU A 254 21.87 -3.59 -8.87
C GLU A 254 21.77 -4.91 -8.11
N LEU A 255 22.50 -5.05 -6.99
CA LEU A 255 22.65 -6.32 -6.28
C LEU A 255 21.88 -6.36 -4.95
N ILE A 256 21.48 -5.21 -4.40
CA ILE A 256 21.03 -5.10 -3.01
C ILE A 256 19.83 -4.17 -2.89
N TYR A 257 18.77 -4.67 -2.28
CA TYR A 257 17.51 -3.94 -2.04
C TYR A 257 17.54 -3.09 -0.76
N ALA A 258 18.65 -2.41 -0.50
CA ALA A 258 18.80 -1.50 0.63
C ALA A 258 19.36 -0.14 0.14
N PRO A 259 18.98 1.00 0.77
CA PRO A 259 19.44 2.30 0.30
C PRO A 259 20.96 2.38 0.37
N VAL A 260 21.60 2.65 -0.76
CA VAL A 260 23.05 2.88 -0.83
C VAL A 260 23.28 4.38 -0.89
N VAL A 261 23.92 4.94 0.14
CA VAL A 261 24.23 6.35 0.28
C VAL A 261 25.73 6.59 0.21
N ILE A 262 26.15 7.73 -0.34
CA ILE A 262 27.54 8.18 -0.32
C ILE A 262 27.66 9.24 0.78
N ALA A 263 28.30 8.87 1.90
CA ALA A 263 28.61 9.80 2.97
C ALA A 263 29.94 10.51 2.69
N ARG A 264 29.93 11.84 2.73
CA ARG A 264 31.13 12.68 2.63
C ARG A 264 31.74 12.85 4.02
N THR A 265 33.04 12.57 4.16
CA THR A 265 33.78 12.81 5.41
C THR A 265 35.08 13.54 5.10
N GLU A 266 35.37 14.60 5.84
CA GLU A 266 36.53 15.46 5.67
C GLU A 266 37.41 15.35 6.91
N THR A 267 38.27 14.34 6.99
CA THR A 267 39.32 14.20 8.05
C THR A 267 40.12 12.91 7.82
N PRO A 268 41.45 12.94 7.54
CA PRO A 268 42.34 14.06 7.25
C PRO A 268 42.33 14.54 5.78
N SER A 269 41.57 13.87 4.90
CA SER A 269 41.32 14.24 3.50
C SER A 269 39.85 13.97 3.16
N LEU A 270 39.38 14.52 2.03
CA LEU A 270 38.03 14.27 1.54
C LEU A 270 37.89 12.80 1.11
N VAL A 271 36.99 12.08 1.77
CA VAL A 271 36.69 10.68 1.46
C VAL A 271 35.19 10.50 1.26
N HIS A 272 34.84 9.78 0.20
CA HIS A 272 33.48 9.35 -0.15
C HIS A 272 33.27 7.92 0.30
N ARG A 273 32.48 7.73 1.37
CA ARG A 273 32.18 6.43 1.97
C ARG A 273 30.86 5.91 1.42
N VAL A 274 30.88 4.77 0.76
CA VAL A 274 29.68 4.09 0.24
C VAL A 274 29.11 3.23 1.35
N GLN A 275 27.87 3.52 1.75
CA GLN A 275 27.21 2.90 2.89
C GLN A 275 25.82 2.40 2.52
N ILE A 276 25.43 1.25 3.06
CA ILE A 276 24.11 0.66 2.90
C ILE A 276 23.34 0.86 4.20
N GLY A 277 22.11 1.37 4.15
CA GLY A 277 21.28 1.62 5.32
C GLY A 277 20.45 2.90 5.21
N PRO A 278 19.79 3.35 6.29
CA PRO A 278 19.96 2.88 7.68
C PRO A 278 19.31 1.52 7.95
N PHE A 279 19.91 0.77 8.88
CA PHE A 279 19.34 -0.39 9.55
C PHE A 279 19.06 -0.05 11.01
N PHE A 280 17.99 -0.59 11.59
CA PHE A 280 17.60 -0.28 12.97
C PHE A 280 18.07 -1.32 13.99
N THR A 281 18.67 -2.41 13.51
CA THR A 281 19.28 -3.44 14.35
C THR A 281 20.67 -3.79 13.82
N LEU A 282 21.57 -4.16 14.72
CA LEU A 282 22.89 -4.69 14.36
C LEU A 282 22.75 -5.96 13.54
N ALA A 283 21.80 -6.83 13.89
CA ALA A 283 21.56 -8.09 13.20
C ALA A 283 21.20 -7.92 11.72
N ASP A 284 20.40 -6.91 11.36
CA ASP A 284 20.05 -6.66 9.95
C ASP A 284 21.22 -6.05 9.18
N ALA A 285 22.01 -5.19 9.81
CA ALA A 285 23.26 -4.70 9.23
C ALA A 285 24.28 -5.83 9.02
N ASP A 286 24.40 -6.77 9.96
CA ASP A 286 25.32 -7.91 9.86
C ASP A 286 24.93 -8.88 8.74
N LYS A 287 23.62 -9.14 8.53
CA LYS A 287 23.14 -9.95 7.41
C LYS A 287 23.54 -9.32 6.06
N VAL A 288 23.36 -8.01 5.92
CA VAL A 288 23.75 -7.30 4.70
C VAL A 288 25.27 -7.30 4.53
N ALA A 289 26.03 -7.12 5.61
CA ALA A 289 27.49 -7.25 5.56
C ALA A 289 27.93 -8.66 5.14
N GLN A 290 27.21 -9.71 5.54
CA GLN A 290 27.51 -11.06 5.09
C GLN A 290 27.26 -11.24 3.59
N ILE A 291 26.14 -10.73 3.06
CA ILE A 291 25.83 -10.76 1.62
C ILE A 291 26.93 -10.07 0.80
N ILE A 292 27.43 -8.93 1.27
CA ILE A 292 28.54 -8.22 0.61
C ILE A 292 29.84 -9.04 0.60
N ARG A 293 30.15 -9.72 1.72
CA ARG A 293 31.34 -10.59 1.82
C ARG A 293 31.22 -11.77 0.87
N ASP A 294 30.08 -12.44 0.88
CA ASP A 294 29.82 -13.64 0.07
C ASP A 294 29.76 -13.31 -1.43
N GLY A 295 29.33 -12.10 -1.78
CA GLY A 295 29.31 -11.61 -3.17
C GLY A 295 30.64 -11.04 -3.66
N GLU A 296 31.70 -11.07 -2.86
CA GLU A 296 33.02 -10.47 -3.17
C GLU A 296 32.92 -8.98 -3.56
N LEU A 297 31.93 -8.25 -3.02
CA LEU A 297 31.63 -6.86 -3.38
C LEU A 297 32.41 -5.83 -2.55
N GLY A 298 33.35 -6.30 -1.72
CA GLY A 298 34.21 -5.49 -0.87
C GLY A 298 34.36 -6.07 0.53
N THR A 299 34.95 -5.28 1.43
CA THR A 299 35.13 -5.62 2.85
C THR A 299 34.19 -4.76 3.70
N PRO A 300 32.95 -5.22 3.95
CA PRO A 300 31.93 -4.42 4.62
C PRO A 300 32.21 -4.27 6.11
N ILE A 301 32.01 -3.07 6.61
CA ILE A 301 32.14 -2.73 8.04
C ILE A 301 30.82 -2.17 8.53
N VAL A 302 30.26 -2.72 9.61
CA VAL A 302 29.06 -2.16 10.25
C VAL A 302 29.46 -0.97 11.10
N VAL A 303 28.78 0.16 10.89
CA VAL A 303 29.02 1.44 11.54
C VAL A 303 27.75 1.85 12.27
N LYS A 304 27.85 2.10 13.57
CA LYS A 304 26.74 2.66 14.38
C LYS A 304 26.76 4.19 14.28
N ARG A 305 25.59 4.81 14.11
CA ARG A 305 25.36 6.25 14.02
C ARG A 305 24.17 6.69 14.86
#